data_AF-A0A963Y4B1-F1
#
_entry.id   AF-A0A963Y4B1-F1
#
_cell.length_a   1.000
_cell.length_b   1.000
_cell.length_c   1.000
_cell.angle_alpha   90.00
_cell.angle_beta   90.00
_cell.angle_gamma   90.00
#
_symmetry.space_group_name_H-M   'P 1'
#
loop_
_entity.id
_entity.type
_entity.pdbx_description
1 polymer ?
#
loop_
_entity_poly.entity_id
_entity_poly.type
_entity_poly.pdbx_seq_one_letter_code
_entity_poly.pdbx_strand_id
1 'polypeptide(L)'
;LGEPIALPDSVTAERAARLAAVAEAHRRGDHLPVYVIGTEVPVPGGAVDGLDHLQITAPESVSTTYEVHREAFAAAGQIEAFGRVIALVVQPGVEFGHDAVVHYSPEKARALSATLSDLSGVVFEAHSTDYQTEEGLRHLVADGFSILKVGPWLTFALREALYGLDAIADVLDGHAPRNRLMGAIEQVMQARPDNWAKYYHGDATDLWLQRHFSYSDRIRYYWPDPAAEAAVAALRARLAGRTIPEPVLRQYLPALTRAEAASFDSLVLRSIETVLATYHAAVHA
;
A
#
# COMPACT_ATOMS: atom_id res chain seq x y z
N LEU A 1 -2.46 16.90 -23.58
CA LEU A 1 -3.00 18.10 -22.91
C LEU A 1 -1.91 18.57 -21.96
N GLY A 2 -1.42 19.80 -22.14
CA GLY A 2 -0.26 20.37 -21.46
C GLY A 2 -0.65 21.18 -20.21
N GLU A 3 -1.16 20.50 -19.19
CA GLU A 3 -1.33 21.10 -17.86
C GLU A 3 0.00 21.07 -17.08
N PRO A 4 0.23 21.98 -16.13
CA PRO A 4 1.39 21.92 -15.25
C PRO A 4 1.38 20.64 -14.39
N ILE A 5 2.56 20.22 -13.92
CA ILE A 5 2.73 19.00 -13.11
C ILE A 5 1.89 19.05 -11.82
N ALA A 6 1.79 20.23 -11.20
CA ALA A 6 0.89 20.50 -10.08
C ALA A 6 -0.09 21.61 -10.49
N LEU A 7 -1.39 21.36 -10.28
CA LEU A 7 -2.44 22.34 -10.52
C LEU A 7 -2.60 23.28 -9.31
N PRO A 8 -3.07 24.52 -9.50
CA PRO A 8 -3.45 25.38 -8.39
C PRO A 8 -4.57 24.76 -7.54
N ASP A 9 -4.54 25.00 -6.22
CA ASP A 9 -5.49 24.44 -5.27
C ASP A 9 -6.96 24.75 -5.58
N SER A 10 -7.24 25.94 -6.13
CA SER A 10 -8.59 26.30 -6.57
C SER A 10 -9.10 25.41 -7.70
N VAL A 11 -8.24 25.06 -8.66
CA VAL A 11 -8.60 24.19 -9.80
C VAL A 11 -8.81 22.75 -9.33
N THR A 12 -7.99 22.25 -8.40
CA THR A 12 -8.17 20.90 -7.84
C THR A 12 -9.46 20.82 -7.03
N ALA A 13 -9.77 21.84 -6.22
CA ALA A 13 -11.00 21.94 -5.45
C ALA A 13 -12.26 22.04 -6.31
N GLU A 14 -12.25 22.85 -7.38
CA GLU A 14 -13.36 22.94 -8.34
C GLU A 14 -13.64 21.58 -9.02
N ARG A 15 -12.57 20.87 -9.42
CA ARG A 15 -12.68 19.52 -9.99
C ARG A 15 -13.23 18.53 -8.97
N ALA A 16 -12.78 18.60 -7.72
CA ALA A 16 -13.28 17.75 -6.64
C ALA A 16 -14.78 18.00 -6.36
N ALA A 17 -15.21 19.26 -6.28
CA ALA A 17 -16.61 19.64 -6.10
C ALA A 17 -17.50 19.13 -7.24
N ARG A 18 -17.02 19.19 -8.49
CA ARG A 18 -17.72 18.63 -9.65
C ARG A 18 -17.87 17.11 -9.55
N LEU A 19 -16.83 16.39 -9.10
CA LEU A 19 -16.91 14.95 -8.89
C LEU A 19 -17.89 14.60 -7.76
N ALA A 20 -17.90 15.37 -6.67
CA ALA A 20 -18.86 15.21 -5.58
C ALA A 20 -20.30 15.40 -6.05
N ALA A 21 -20.57 16.44 -6.86
CA ALA A 21 -21.90 16.66 -7.44
C ALA A 21 -22.38 15.48 -8.30
N VAL A 22 -21.48 14.87 -9.07
CA VAL A 22 -21.81 13.66 -9.85
C VAL A 22 -22.10 12.47 -8.94
N ALA A 23 -21.30 12.27 -7.88
CA ALA A 23 -21.52 11.22 -6.90
C ALA A 23 -22.89 11.37 -6.21
N GLU A 24 -23.23 12.59 -5.79
CA GLU A 24 -24.53 12.91 -5.17
C GLU A 24 -25.70 12.64 -6.10
N ALA A 25 -25.60 13.03 -7.38
CA ALA A 25 -26.65 12.82 -8.37
C ALA A 25 -26.90 11.33 -8.69
N HIS A 26 -25.90 10.46 -8.47
CA HIS A 26 -25.96 9.05 -8.83
C HIS A 26 -25.90 8.11 -7.61
N ARG A 27 -26.06 8.64 -6.39
CA ARG A 27 -26.05 7.83 -5.17
C ARG A 27 -27.13 6.75 -5.23
N ARG A 28 -26.79 5.54 -4.77
CA ARG A 28 -27.70 4.38 -4.73
C ARG A 28 -27.88 3.91 -3.29
N GLY A 29 -29.11 3.58 -2.93
CA GLY A 29 -29.46 3.17 -1.58
C GLY A 29 -29.55 4.32 -0.58
N ASP A 30 -29.71 3.96 0.69
CA ASP A 30 -29.99 4.91 1.78
C ASP A 30 -28.72 5.44 2.47
N HIS A 31 -27.56 4.86 2.17
CA HIS A 31 -26.29 5.32 2.73
C HIS A 31 -25.78 6.56 1.99
N LEU A 32 -25.48 7.62 2.74
CA LEU A 32 -24.86 8.82 2.20
C LEU A 32 -23.35 8.59 2.02
N PRO A 33 -22.75 9.03 0.90
CA PRO A 33 -21.32 8.93 0.71
C PRO A 33 -20.59 9.85 1.69
N VAL A 34 -19.42 9.39 2.13
CA VAL A 34 -18.41 10.19 2.81
C VAL A 34 -17.29 10.51 1.84
N TYR A 35 -16.60 11.62 2.08
CA TYR A 35 -15.56 12.11 1.18
C TYR A 35 -14.22 12.23 1.91
N VAL A 36 -13.17 11.95 1.16
CA VAL A 36 -11.79 12.27 1.50
C VAL A 36 -11.28 13.23 0.44
N ILE A 37 -10.66 14.32 0.87
CA ILE A 37 -10.12 15.36 -0.01
C ILE A 37 -8.62 15.49 0.19
N GLY A 38 -7.98 16.31 -0.67
CA GLY A 38 -6.54 16.51 -0.64
C GLY A 38 -5.78 15.44 -1.42
N THR A 39 -4.47 15.64 -1.45
CA THR A 39 -3.50 14.72 -2.04
C THR A 39 -2.22 14.88 -1.24
N GLU A 40 -1.52 13.78 -1.14
CA GLU A 40 -0.14 13.72 -0.78
C GLU A 40 0.71 14.20 -1.96
N VAL A 41 1.69 15.05 -1.67
CA VAL A 41 2.65 15.59 -2.63
C VAL A 41 4.04 15.36 -2.05
N PRO A 42 4.96 14.67 -2.77
CA PRO A 42 4.77 14.05 -4.09
C PRO A 42 3.85 12.80 -4.07
N VAL A 43 3.47 12.33 -5.28
CA VAL A 43 2.58 11.17 -5.47
C VAL A 43 3.19 9.89 -4.86
N PRO A 44 2.42 9.04 -4.16
CA PRO A 44 2.91 7.82 -3.51
C PRO A 44 3.24 6.70 -4.46
N GLY A 45 3.98 5.73 -3.93
CA GLY A 45 4.06 4.40 -4.53
C GLY A 45 5.49 3.95 -4.84
N GLY A 46 6.44 4.31 -3.99
CA GLY A 46 7.86 4.03 -4.18
C GLY A 46 8.52 5.20 -4.88
N ALA A 47 9.29 5.99 -4.13
CA ALA A 47 10.04 7.10 -4.68
C ALA A 47 10.97 6.61 -5.80
N VAL A 48 10.85 7.22 -6.98
CA VAL A 48 11.71 6.94 -8.14
C VAL A 48 13.12 7.51 -7.93
N ASP A 49 13.24 8.56 -7.09
CA ASP A 49 14.47 9.31 -6.83
C ASP A 49 14.78 9.36 -5.32
N GLY A 50 14.95 8.21 -4.67
CA GLY A 50 15.38 8.13 -3.27
C GLY A 50 14.39 8.74 -2.25
N LEU A 51 14.65 8.52 -0.96
CA LEU A 51 13.79 8.99 0.13
C LEU A 51 14.12 10.43 0.57
N ASP A 52 15.09 11.07 -0.07
CA ASP A 52 15.69 12.36 0.34
C ASP A 52 14.76 13.57 0.15
N HIS A 53 13.63 13.40 -0.55
CA HIS A 53 12.66 14.46 -0.85
C HIS A 53 11.37 14.38 -0.03
N LEU A 54 11.28 13.48 0.95
CA LEU A 54 10.08 13.33 1.77
C LEU A 54 9.83 14.58 2.63
N GLN A 55 8.78 15.34 2.30
CA GLN A 55 8.36 16.52 3.03
C GLN A 55 7.05 16.27 3.76
N ILE A 56 7.06 16.49 5.07
CA ILE A 56 5.84 16.48 5.88
C ILE A 56 4.96 17.64 5.42
N THR A 57 3.66 17.39 5.25
CA THR A 57 2.70 18.44 4.87
C THR A 57 2.76 19.60 5.86
N ALA A 58 2.90 20.81 5.33
CA ALA A 58 2.97 22.01 6.14
C ALA A 58 1.59 22.33 6.75
N PRO A 59 1.51 22.74 8.03
CA PRO A 59 0.24 23.08 8.70
C PRO A 59 -0.65 24.04 7.92
N GLU A 60 -0.06 25.08 7.31
CA GLU A 60 -0.79 26.07 6.51
C GLU A 60 -1.44 25.47 5.25
N SER A 61 -0.87 24.39 4.70
CA SER A 61 -1.42 23.69 3.53
C SER A 61 -2.68 22.92 3.89
N VAL A 62 -2.79 22.43 5.13
CA VAL A 62 -3.99 21.75 5.64
C VAL A 62 -5.17 22.71 5.65
N SER A 63 -5.02 23.86 6.31
CA SER A 63 -6.08 24.87 6.38
C SER A 63 -6.46 25.41 4.99
N THR A 64 -5.47 25.68 4.14
CA THR A 64 -5.70 26.16 2.77
C THR A 64 -6.49 25.15 1.95
N THR A 65 -6.09 23.87 1.98
CA THR A 65 -6.77 22.81 1.22
C THR A 65 -8.21 22.64 1.70
N TYR A 66 -8.44 22.64 3.01
CA TYR A 66 -9.77 22.49 3.58
C TYR A 66 -10.70 23.65 3.17
N GLU A 67 -10.25 24.90 3.34
CA GLU A 67 -11.06 26.08 3.05
C GLU A 67 -11.38 26.24 1.56
N VAL A 68 -10.39 26.02 0.68
CA VAL A 68 -10.63 26.16 -0.77
C VAL A 68 -11.58 25.07 -1.29
N HIS A 69 -11.55 23.86 -0.71
CA HIS A 69 -12.56 22.83 -0.99
C HIS A 69 -13.93 23.20 -0.43
N ARG A 70 -14.01 23.75 0.78
CA ARG A 70 -15.28 24.23 1.36
C ARG A 70 -15.95 25.26 0.47
N GLU A 71 -15.17 26.23 -0.03
CA GLU A 71 -15.66 27.27 -0.94
C GLU A 71 -16.08 26.71 -2.30
N ALA A 72 -15.28 25.82 -2.89
CA ALA A 72 -15.61 25.19 -4.17
C ALA A 72 -16.89 24.33 -4.09
N PHE A 73 -17.05 23.56 -3.01
CA PHE A 73 -18.27 22.78 -2.77
C PHE A 73 -19.48 23.69 -2.57
N ALA A 74 -19.34 24.78 -1.81
CA ALA A 74 -20.42 25.75 -1.64
C ALA A 74 -20.83 26.38 -2.99
N ALA A 75 -19.87 26.79 -3.80
CA ALA A 75 -20.11 27.36 -5.14
C ALA A 75 -20.80 26.36 -6.09
N ALA A 76 -20.54 25.06 -5.93
CA ALA A 76 -21.19 23.99 -6.67
C ALA A 76 -22.56 23.55 -6.09
N GLY A 77 -23.04 24.20 -5.03
CA GLY A 77 -24.27 23.83 -4.33
C GLY A 77 -24.19 22.50 -3.57
N GLN A 78 -22.97 22.07 -3.21
CA GLN A 78 -22.65 20.78 -2.57
C GLN A 78 -22.23 20.92 -1.10
N ILE A 79 -22.70 21.96 -0.39
CA ILE A 79 -22.28 22.20 1.00
C ILE A 79 -22.66 21.07 1.95
N GLU A 80 -23.80 20.43 1.74
CA GLU A 80 -24.22 19.25 2.52
C GLU A 80 -23.31 18.04 2.28
N ALA A 81 -22.79 17.88 1.05
CA ALA A 81 -21.80 16.85 0.74
C ALA A 81 -20.45 17.17 1.38
N PHE A 82 -20.05 18.45 1.41
CA PHE A 82 -18.86 18.90 2.13
C PHE A 82 -18.95 18.60 3.63
N GLY A 83 -20.14 18.73 4.23
CA GLY A 83 -20.40 18.31 5.62
C GLY A 83 -20.17 16.82 5.90
N ARG A 84 -19.94 16.00 4.86
CA ARG A 84 -19.55 14.58 4.95
C ARG A 84 -18.12 14.32 4.49
N VAL A 85 -17.29 15.37 4.38
CA VAL A 85 -15.83 15.21 4.30
C VAL A 85 -15.34 14.75 5.66
N ILE A 86 -14.81 13.54 5.72
CA ILE A 86 -14.37 12.92 6.98
C ILE A 86 -12.85 12.89 7.11
N ALA A 87 -12.11 13.08 6.02
CA ALA A 87 -10.66 13.04 6.07
C ALA A 87 -9.97 13.95 5.05
N LEU A 88 -8.76 14.36 5.40
CA LEU A 88 -7.82 15.03 4.52
C LEU A 88 -6.60 14.12 4.31
N VAL A 89 -6.21 13.90 3.05
CA VAL A 89 -4.95 13.20 2.75
C VAL A 89 -3.78 14.16 2.96
N VAL A 90 -2.80 13.72 3.76
CA VAL A 90 -1.60 14.47 4.09
C VAL A 90 -0.39 13.53 4.14
N GLN A 91 0.82 14.08 4.08
CA GLN A 91 2.09 13.35 4.19
C GLN A 91 2.65 13.49 5.63
N PRO A 92 2.55 12.45 6.50
CA PRO A 92 3.06 12.48 7.87
C PRO A 92 4.57 12.26 8.01
N GLY A 93 5.28 12.06 6.89
CA GLY A 93 6.69 11.68 6.90
C GLY A 93 6.88 10.16 6.95
N VAL A 94 6.01 9.41 6.27
CA VAL A 94 6.17 7.98 6.03
C VAL A 94 6.28 7.71 4.53
N GLU A 95 7.18 6.81 4.16
CA GLU A 95 7.44 6.44 2.77
C GLU A 95 8.25 5.13 2.77
N PHE A 96 8.35 4.46 1.62
CA PHE A 96 9.28 3.37 1.39
C PHE A 96 9.85 3.46 -0.03
N GLY A 97 11.11 3.05 -0.17
CA GLY A 97 11.85 2.98 -1.43
C GLY A 97 11.89 1.56 -1.97
N HIS A 98 13.02 1.16 -2.55
CA HIS A 98 13.23 -0.23 -2.97
C HIS A 98 13.73 -1.11 -1.83
N ASP A 99 14.62 -0.58 -0.99
CA ASP A 99 15.31 -1.30 0.09
C ASP A 99 15.29 -0.56 1.43
N ALA A 100 14.57 0.56 1.51
CA ALA A 100 14.51 1.41 2.70
C ALA A 100 13.06 1.81 3.05
N VAL A 101 12.81 2.03 4.34
CA VAL A 101 11.53 2.49 4.88
C VAL A 101 11.79 3.73 5.74
N VAL A 102 11.05 4.81 5.51
CA VAL A 102 11.03 5.97 6.41
C VAL A 102 9.97 5.74 7.46
N HIS A 103 10.41 5.48 8.68
CA HIS A 103 9.50 5.25 9.80
C HIS A 103 8.93 6.56 10.34
N TYR A 104 7.66 6.48 10.77
CA TYR A 104 6.96 7.61 11.35
C TYR A 104 7.70 8.18 12.58
N SER A 105 7.75 9.51 12.67
CA SER A 105 8.37 10.24 13.78
C SER A 105 7.37 11.25 14.35
N PRO A 106 6.76 10.96 15.51
CA PRO A 106 5.73 11.82 16.12
C PRO A 106 6.22 13.26 16.32
N GLU A 107 7.47 13.40 16.76
CA GLU A 107 8.11 14.70 16.99
C GLU A 107 8.13 15.58 15.73
N LYS A 108 8.34 14.99 14.55
CA LYS A 108 8.40 15.73 13.28
C LYS A 108 7.00 16.12 12.77
N ALA A 109 5.99 15.30 13.04
CA ALA A 109 4.61 15.51 12.58
C ALA A 109 3.73 16.26 13.60
N ARG A 110 4.24 16.59 14.80
CA ARG A 110 3.48 17.29 15.86
C ARG A 110 2.76 18.54 15.37
N ALA A 111 3.43 19.40 14.59
CA ALA A 111 2.84 20.63 14.09
C ALA A 111 1.70 20.36 13.09
N LEU A 112 1.84 19.33 12.25
CA LEU A 112 0.81 18.88 11.32
C LEU A 112 -0.40 18.31 12.10
N SER A 113 -0.16 17.39 13.03
CA SER A 113 -1.21 16.79 13.88
C SER A 113 -2.03 17.84 14.63
N ALA A 114 -1.39 18.88 15.17
CA ALA A 114 -2.06 19.95 15.92
C ALA A 114 -3.16 20.68 15.12
N THR A 115 -3.07 20.72 13.79
CA THR A 115 -4.08 21.38 12.93
C THR A 115 -5.45 20.71 12.96
N LEU A 116 -5.56 19.44 13.37
CA LEU A 116 -6.85 18.76 13.53
C LEU A 116 -7.73 19.41 14.59
N SER A 117 -7.15 20.15 15.54
CA SER A 117 -7.92 20.91 16.54
C SER A 117 -8.85 21.96 15.92
N ASP A 118 -8.53 22.44 14.71
CA ASP A 118 -9.33 23.41 13.96
C ASP A 118 -10.31 22.74 12.97
N LEU A 119 -10.21 21.42 12.76
CA LEU A 119 -10.98 20.65 11.77
C LEU A 119 -11.95 19.67 12.45
N SER A 120 -13.04 20.21 13.00
CA SER A 120 -14.04 19.38 13.69
C SER A 120 -14.65 18.31 12.77
N GLY A 121 -14.60 17.04 13.21
CA GLY A 121 -15.17 15.91 12.48
C GLY A 121 -14.29 15.35 11.35
N VAL A 122 -13.08 15.87 11.19
CA VAL A 122 -12.11 15.43 10.17
C VAL A 122 -10.94 14.70 10.85
N VAL A 123 -10.45 13.63 10.23
CA VAL A 123 -9.19 12.96 10.57
C VAL A 123 -8.20 13.05 9.42
N PHE A 124 -6.96 12.63 9.62
CA PHE A 124 -6.03 12.46 8.52
C PHE A 124 -6.09 11.05 7.92
N GLU A 125 -5.99 10.99 6.60
CA GLU A 125 -5.72 9.78 5.84
C GLU A 125 -4.24 9.77 5.44
N ALA A 126 -3.51 8.71 5.81
CA ALA A 126 -2.11 8.52 5.48
C ALA A 126 -1.96 7.44 4.40
N HIS A 127 -1.27 7.78 3.33
CA HIS A 127 -0.85 6.84 2.28
C HIS A 127 0.55 6.29 2.57
N SER A 128 0.96 5.25 1.84
CA SER A 128 2.28 4.61 1.97
C SER A 128 2.64 4.18 3.40
N THR A 129 1.66 3.77 4.21
CA THR A 129 1.94 3.32 5.60
C THR A 129 2.52 1.91 5.64
N ASP A 130 2.74 1.29 4.49
CA ASP A 130 3.39 0.00 4.32
C ASP A 130 4.75 -0.06 5.04
N TYR A 131 5.07 -1.25 5.57
CA TYR A 131 6.33 -1.59 6.24
C TYR A 131 6.66 -0.81 7.52
N GLN A 132 5.73 0.00 8.05
CA GLN A 132 5.88 0.63 9.36
C GLN A 132 5.92 -0.41 10.49
N THR A 133 6.59 -0.08 11.60
CA THR A 133 6.50 -0.87 12.82
C THR A 133 5.10 -0.77 13.42
N GLU A 134 4.69 -1.77 14.20
CA GLU A 134 3.41 -1.72 14.93
C GLU A 134 3.30 -0.47 15.82
N GLU A 135 4.39 -0.09 16.50
CA GLU A 135 4.48 1.13 17.30
C GLU A 135 4.35 2.40 16.44
N GLY A 136 4.99 2.43 15.26
CA GLY A 136 4.85 3.54 14.31
C GLY A 136 3.41 3.73 13.82
N LEU A 137 2.72 2.63 13.51
CA LEU A 137 1.29 2.66 13.15
C LEU A 137 0.41 3.12 14.32
N ARG A 138 0.71 2.69 15.56
CA ARG A 138 -0.02 3.19 16.76
C ARG A 138 0.15 4.69 16.94
N HIS A 139 1.37 5.18 16.80
CA HIS A 139 1.64 6.61 16.90
C HIS A 139 0.93 7.40 15.78
N LEU A 140 0.88 6.89 14.56
CA LEU A 140 0.08 7.50 13.49
C LEU A 140 -1.39 7.65 13.91
N VAL A 141 -2.01 6.59 14.42
CA VAL A 141 -3.42 6.64 14.87
C VAL A 141 -3.60 7.64 16.01
N ALA A 142 -2.71 7.61 17.01
CA ALA A 142 -2.75 8.52 18.16
C ALA A 142 -2.61 10.00 17.77
N ASP A 143 -1.83 10.28 16.73
CA ASP A 143 -1.60 11.64 16.21
C ASP A 143 -2.67 12.07 15.18
N GLY A 144 -3.75 11.30 15.02
CA GLY A 144 -4.92 11.66 14.22
C GLY A 144 -4.88 11.19 12.76
N PHE A 145 -3.87 10.40 12.37
CA PHE A 145 -3.86 9.67 11.09
C PHE A 145 -4.67 8.38 11.22
N SER A 146 -5.99 8.54 11.34
CA SER A 146 -6.90 7.45 11.69
C SER A 146 -7.33 6.57 10.51
N ILE A 147 -7.03 6.97 9.27
CA ILE A 147 -7.20 6.13 8.09
C ILE A 147 -5.81 5.80 7.52
N LEU A 148 -5.40 4.56 7.64
CA LEU A 148 -4.08 4.07 7.21
C LEU A 148 -4.22 3.21 5.96
N LYS A 149 -3.66 3.65 4.83
CA LYS A 149 -3.70 2.86 3.58
C LYS A 149 -2.50 1.94 3.45
N VAL A 150 -2.79 0.65 3.29
CA VAL A 150 -1.82 -0.41 3.01
C VAL A 150 -2.14 -1.08 1.67
N GLY A 151 -1.12 -1.44 0.90
CA GLY A 151 -1.30 -2.10 -0.39
C GLY A 151 -0.10 -2.97 -0.75
N PRO A 152 1.03 -2.38 -1.19
CA PRO A 152 2.26 -3.11 -1.52
C PRO A 152 2.70 -4.13 -0.48
N TRP A 153 2.56 -3.86 0.82
CA TRP A 153 2.96 -4.81 1.86
C TRP A 153 2.13 -6.10 1.83
N LEU A 154 0.83 -6.01 1.49
CA LEU A 154 -0.04 -7.19 1.38
C LEU A 154 0.41 -8.09 0.24
N THR A 155 0.69 -7.53 -0.94
CA THR A 155 1.14 -8.30 -2.10
C THR A 155 2.61 -8.71 -2.03
N PHE A 156 3.43 -7.98 -1.27
CA PHE A 156 4.79 -8.37 -0.91
C PHE A 156 4.77 -9.62 -0.01
N ALA A 157 3.91 -9.65 1.02
CA ALA A 157 3.74 -10.82 1.88
C ALA A 157 3.19 -12.04 1.10
N LEU A 158 2.27 -11.81 0.16
CA LEU A 158 1.83 -12.83 -0.81
C LEU A 158 3.01 -13.39 -1.60
N ARG A 159 3.88 -12.54 -2.16
CA ARG A 159 5.05 -12.95 -2.93
C ARG A 159 6.02 -13.77 -2.06
N GLU A 160 6.32 -13.32 -0.84
CA GLU A 160 7.17 -14.07 0.10
C GLU A 160 6.60 -15.45 0.40
N ALA A 161 5.29 -15.54 0.65
CA ALA A 161 4.61 -16.81 0.87
C ALA A 161 4.77 -17.75 -0.33
N LEU A 162 4.51 -17.25 -1.54
CA LEU A 162 4.63 -18.02 -2.77
C LEU A 162 6.06 -18.50 -3.04
N TYR A 163 7.06 -17.66 -2.83
CA TYR A 163 8.47 -18.04 -3.00
C TYR A 163 8.95 -19.02 -1.93
N GLY A 164 8.52 -18.84 -0.67
CA GLY A 164 8.78 -19.79 0.39
C GLY A 164 8.15 -21.15 0.10
N LEU A 165 6.90 -21.18 -0.39
CA LEU A 165 6.22 -22.41 -0.79
C LEU A 165 6.89 -23.10 -1.98
N ASP A 166 7.42 -22.34 -2.95
CA ASP A 166 8.19 -22.88 -4.08
C ASP A 166 9.47 -23.59 -3.61
N ALA A 167 10.20 -22.98 -2.67
CA ALA A 167 11.36 -23.60 -2.05
C ALA A 167 10.99 -24.84 -1.22
N ILE A 168 9.89 -24.79 -0.45
CA ILE A 168 9.36 -25.94 0.29
C ILE A 168 9.06 -27.10 -0.66
N ALA A 169 8.40 -26.85 -1.80
CA ALA A 169 8.06 -27.89 -2.75
C ALA A 169 9.29 -28.66 -3.25
N ASP A 170 10.39 -27.95 -3.52
CA ASP A 170 11.66 -28.55 -3.94
C ASP A 170 12.34 -29.36 -2.81
N VAL A 171 12.35 -28.84 -1.59
CA VAL A 171 12.89 -29.56 -0.41
C VAL A 171 12.13 -30.85 -0.15
N LEU A 172 10.80 -30.79 -0.27
CA LEU A 172 9.96 -31.97 -0.12
C LEU A 172 10.18 -32.98 -1.26
N ASP A 173 10.65 -32.56 -2.43
CA ASP A 173 11.06 -33.44 -3.53
C ASP A 173 12.48 -34.01 -3.33
N GLY A 174 13.14 -33.69 -2.22
CA GLY A 174 14.44 -34.24 -1.84
C GLY A 174 15.63 -33.52 -2.47
N HIS A 175 15.48 -32.27 -2.92
CA HIS A 175 16.59 -31.49 -3.47
C HIS A 175 16.57 -30.03 -3.00
N ALA A 176 17.68 -29.31 -3.24
CA ALA A 176 17.77 -27.89 -2.93
C ALA A 176 16.76 -27.05 -3.73
N PRO A 177 16.32 -25.88 -3.21
CA PRO A 177 15.44 -24.96 -3.93
C PRO A 177 15.97 -24.60 -5.32
N ARG A 178 15.07 -24.63 -6.32
CA ARG A 178 15.33 -24.27 -7.72
C ARG A 178 14.61 -23.01 -8.16
N ASN A 179 13.71 -22.47 -7.32
CA ASN A 179 13.00 -21.20 -7.53
C ASN A 179 12.27 -21.16 -8.89
N ARG A 180 11.50 -22.21 -9.21
CA ARG A 180 10.78 -22.37 -10.48
C ARG A 180 9.74 -21.28 -10.68
N LEU A 181 9.00 -20.91 -9.63
CA LEU A 181 8.02 -19.84 -9.70
C LEU A 181 8.71 -18.49 -9.93
N MET A 182 9.78 -18.20 -9.19
CA MET A 182 10.56 -16.97 -9.38
C MET A 182 11.09 -16.86 -10.81
N GLY A 183 11.62 -17.95 -11.37
CA GLY A 183 12.09 -18.00 -12.76
C GLY A 183 10.96 -17.78 -13.79
N ALA A 184 9.77 -18.33 -13.57
CA ALA A 184 8.62 -18.10 -14.44
C ALA A 184 8.16 -16.63 -14.39
N ILE A 185 8.10 -16.03 -13.18
CA ILE A 185 7.72 -14.63 -13.03
C ILE A 185 8.78 -13.69 -13.61
N GLU A 186 10.07 -14.01 -13.48
CA GLU A 186 11.14 -13.23 -14.12
C GLU A 186 10.95 -13.16 -15.64
N GLN A 187 10.61 -14.28 -16.29
CA GLN A 187 10.32 -14.30 -17.73
C GLN A 187 9.14 -13.39 -18.09
N VAL A 188 8.06 -13.43 -17.30
CA VAL A 188 6.88 -12.59 -17.50
C VAL A 188 7.21 -11.11 -17.33
N MET A 189 7.93 -10.74 -16.26
CA MET A 189 8.31 -9.36 -15.98
C MET A 189 9.27 -8.80 -17.03
N GLN A 190 10.22 -9.59 -17.51
CA GLN A 190 11.15 -9.18 -18.57
C GLN A 190 10.46 -9.02 -19.92
N ALA A 191 9.48 -9.87 -20.23
CA ALA A 191 8.72 -9.78 -21.47
C ALA A 191 7.79 -8.56 -21.53
N ARG A 192 7.40 -7.99 -20.38
CA ARG A 192 6.46 -6.86 -20.28
C ARG A 192 6.94 -5.83 -19.26
N PRO A 193 7.99 -5.05 -19.56
CA PRO A 193 8.66 -4.22 -18.55
C PRO A 193 7.87 -2.98 -18.09
N ASP A 194 6.73 -2.65 -18.73
CA ASP A 194 6.00 -1.40 -18.55
C ASP A 194 5.62 -1.07 -17.10
N ASN A 195 5.32 -2.09 -16.28
CA ASN A 195 4.90 -1.88 -14.89
C ASN A 195 6.08 -1.70 -13.91
N TRP A 196 7.34 -1.91 -14.34
CA TRP A 196 8.52 -1.80 -13.47
C TRP A 196 9.66 -0.93 -14.02
N ALA A 197 9.81 -0.77 -15.34
CA ALA A 197 11.00 -0.14 -15.94
C ALA A 197 11.22 1.33 -15.58
N LYS A 198 10.15 2.06 -15.23
CA LYS A 198 10.25 3.45 -14.75
C LYS A 198 10.64 3.56 -13.28
N TYR A 199 10.61 2.45 -12.54
CA TYR A 199 10.78 2.42 -11.09
C TYR A 199 12.12 1.80 -10.71
N TYR A 200 12.65 0.87 -11.52
CA TYR A 200 13.88 0.15 -11.19
C TYR A 200 15.01 0.55 -12.10
N HIS A 201 16.17 0.79 -11.49
CA HIS A 201 17.37 1.30 -12.16
C HIS A 201 18.62 0.56 -11.67
N GLY A 202 19.73 0.68 -12.41
CA GLY A 202 20.98 0.02 -12.07
C GLY A 202 21.38 -1.04 -13.09
N ASP A 203 22.31 -1.91 -12.70
CA ASP A 203 22.80 -2.98 -13.58
C ASP A 203 21.84 -4.18 -13.63
N ALA A 204 22.21 -5.23 -14.39
CA ALA A 204 21.36 -6.40 -14.55
C ALA A 204 21.05 -7.11 -13.21
N THR A 205 21.99 -7.11 -12.27
CA THR A 205 21.82 -7.71 -10.94
C THR A 205 20.91 -6.84 -10.09
N ASP A 206 21.13 -5.52 -10.09
CA ASP A 206 20.28 -4.56 -9.38
C ASP A 206 18.82 -4.67 -9.83
N LEU A 207 18.61 -4.70 -11.14
CA LEU A 207 17.28 -4.83 -11.73
C LEU A 207 16.63 -6.18 -11.39
N TRP A 208 17.40 -7.27 -11.37
CA TRP A 208 16.89 -8.58 -10.96
C TRP A 208 16.46 -8.58 -9.48
N LEU A 209 17.31 -8.04 -8.60
CA LEU A 209 16.99 -7.91 -7.18
C LEU A 209 15.73 -7.06 -6.97
N GLN A 210 15.62 -5.92 -7.66
CA GLN A 210 14.47 -5.02 -7.51
C GLN A 210 13.17 -5.62 -8.05
N ARG A 211 13.21 -6.39 -9.15
CA ARG A 211 12.00 -7.09 -9.66
C ARG A 211 11.42 -8.07 -8.64
N HIS A 212 12.27 -8.74 -7.86
CA HIS A 212 11.84 -9.78 -6.94
C HIS A 212 11.71 -9.33 -5.49
N PHE A 213 12.50 -8.37 -5.02
CA PHE A 213 12.66 -8.09 -3.59
C PHE A 213 12.39 -6.63 -3.19
N SER A 214 12.19 -5.72 -4.15
CA SER A 214 11.91 -4.32 -3.84
C SER A 214 10.62 -4.14 -3.04
N TYR A 215 10.63 -3.28 -2.01
CA TYR A 215 9.44 -2.83 -1.28
C TYR A 215 8.44 -2.09 -2.16
N SER A 216 8.86 -1.59 -3.33
CA SER A 216 7.92 -0.99 -4.29
C SER A 216 6.97 -2.03 -4.91
N ASP A 217 7.27 -3.33 -4.77
CA ASP A 217 6.42 -4.48 -5.08
C ASP A 217 5.77 -4.44 -6.48
N ARG A 218 6.53 -4.00 -7.51
CA ARG A 218 5.99 -3.89 -8.88
C ARG A 218 5.60 -5.24 -9.49
N ILE A 219 6.08 -6.35 -8.92
CA ILE A 219 5.66 -7.71 -9.25
C ILE A 219 4.13 -7.92 -9.10
N ARG A 220 3.45 -7.15 -8.24
CA ARG A 220 1.99 -7.28 -8.02
C ARG A 220 1.14 -7.14 -9.28
N TYR A 221 1.62 -6.37 -10.26
CA TYR A 221 0.91 -6.15 -11.53
C TYR A 221 0.98 -7.36 -12.48
N TYR A 222 1.79 -8.36 -12.16
CA TYR A 222 2.02 -9.53 -13.00
C TYR A 222 1.32 -10.80 -12.50
N TRP A 223 0.79 -10.80 -11.27
CA TRP A 223 0.02 -11.94 -10.77
C TRP A 223 -1.20 -12.31 -11.61
N PRO A 224 -1.93 -11.35 -12.24
CA PRO A 224 -3.03 -11.68 -13.16
C PRO A 224 -2.56 -12.16 -14.56
N ASP A 225 -1.26 -12.24 -14.83
CA ASP A 225 -0.79 -12.76 -16.12
C ASP A 225 -1.07 -14.28 -16.22
N PRO A 226 -1.60 -14.79 -17.34
CA PRO A 226 -1.91 -16.22 -17.47
C PRO A 226 -0.72 -17.16 -17.22
N ALA A 227 0.50 -16.75 -17.56
CA ALA A 227 1.70 -17.56 -17.29
C ALA A 227 2.07 -17.56 -15.80
N ALA A 228 1.86 -16.43 -15.11
CA ALA A 228 2.03 -16.32 -13.66
C ALA A 228 0.98 -17.17 -12.92
N GLU A 229 -0.30 -17.07 -13.31
CA GLU A 229 -1.38 -17.88 -12.75
C GLU A 229 -1.12 -19.38 -12.96
N ALA A 230 -0.68 -19.80 -14.15
CA ALA A 230 -0.33 -21.19 -14.43
C ALA A 230 0.85 -21.67 -13.57
N ALA A 231 1.88 -20.85 -13.36
CA ALA A 231 3.01 -21.19 -12.51
C ALA A 231 2.60 -21.36 -11.04
N VAL A 232 1.74 -20.48 -10.51
CA VAL A 232 1.18 -20.60 -9.16
C VAL A 232 0.29 -21.84 -9.04
N ALA A 233 -0.55 -22.13 -10.05
CA ALA A 233 -1.38 -23.32 -10.07
C ALA A 233 -0.54 -24.62 -10.07
N ALA A 234 0.57 -24.64 -10.82
CA ALA A 234 1.51 -25.76 -10.82
C ALA A 234 2.18 -25.94 -9.44
N LEU A 235 2.59 -24.84 -8.79
CA LEU A 235 3.13 -24.89 -7.42
C LEU A 235 2.11 -25.46 -6.44
N ARG A 236 0.87 -24.96 -6.47
CA ARG A 236 -0.24 -25.47 -5.66
C ARG A 236 -0.43 -26.97 -5.85
N ALA A 237 -0.42 -27.45 -7.08
CA ALA A 237 -0.57 -28.87 -7.39
C ALA A 237 0.58 -29.72 -6.82
N ARG A 238 1.82 -29.22 -6.84
CA ARG A 238 2.99 -29.90 -6.25
C ARG A 238 2.89 -30.08 -4.73
N LEU A 239 2.17 -29.20 -4.05
CA LEU A 239 2.00 -29.25 -2.59
C LEU A 239 0.67 -29.92 -2.17
N ALA A 240 -0.21 -30.23 -3.11
CA ALA A 240 -1.52 -30.83 -2.82
C ALA A 240 -1.38 -32.20 -2.12
N GLY A 241 -2.08 -32.35 -0.99
CA GLY A 241 -2.08 -33.60 -0.20
C GLY A 241 -0.77 -33.89 0.55
N ARG A 242 0.20 -32.97 0.53
CA ARG A 242 1.49 -33.15 1.21
C ARG A 242 1.48 -32.51 2.59
N THR A 243 2.01 -33.22 3.56
CA THR A 243 2.30 -32.66 4.89
C THR A 243 3.65 -31.96 4.85
N ILE A 244 3.68 -30.66 5.14
CA ILE A 244 4.92 -29.90 5.29
C ILE A 244 5.48 -30.15 6.71
N PRO A 245 6.71 -30.70 6.86
CA PRO A 245 7.34 -30.82 8.17
C PRO A 245 7.59 -29.45 8.81
N GLU A 246 7.32 -29.32 10.11
CA GLU A 246 7.46 -28.04 10.83
C GLU A 246 8.84 -27.39 10.70
N PRO A 247 9.98 -28.12 10.79
CA PRO A 247 11.30 -27.49 10.59
C PRO A 247 11.47 -26.89 9.18
N VAL A 248 10.84 -27.49 8.17
CA VAL A 248 10.87 -27.00 6.79
C VAL A 248 9.99 -25.76 6.65
N LEU A 249 8.79 -25.79 7.23
CA LEU A 249 7.91 -24.60 7.26
C LEU A 249 8.63 -23.42 7.93
N ARG A 250 9.18 -23.63 9.13
CA ARG A 250 9.89 -22.59 9.88
C ARG A 250 11.10 -22.01 9.14
N GLN A 251 11.77 -22.81 8.29
CA GLN A 251 12.92 -22.36 7.51
C GLN A 251 12.52 -21.34 6.41
N TYR A 252 11.36 -21.51 5.79
CA TYR A 252 10.96 -20.71 4.62
C TYR A 252 9.80 -19.75 4.90
N LEU A 253 8.99 -20.01 5.91
CA LEU A 253 7.85 -19.20 6.36
C LEU A 253 7.88 -19.09 7.90
N PRO A 254 8.90 -18.42 8.48
CA PRO A 254 9.14 -18.43 9.93
C PRO A 254 8.04 -17.77 10.78
N ALA A 255 7.20 -16.92 10.17
CA ALA A 255 6.08 -16.28 10.83
C ALA A 255 4.84 -17.19 10.97
N LEU A 256 4.84 -18.37 10.34
CA LEU A 256 3.72 -19.31 10.37
C LEU A 256 4.06 -20.56 11.16
N THR A 257 3.03 -21.16 11.76
CA THR A 257 3.12 -22.41 12.52
C THR A 257 2.40 -23.56 11.81
N ARG A 258 2.75 -24.81 12.10
CA ARG A 258 2.02 -25.99 11.57
C ARG A 258 0.52 -25.96 11.86
N ALA A 259 0.11 -25.41 13.01
CA ALA A 259 -1.31 -25.31 13.35
C ALA A 259 -2.10 -24.45 12.35
N GLU A 260 -1.41 -23.54 11.64
CA GLU A 260 -1.97 -22.65 10.63
C GLU A 260 -1.84 -23.22 9.19
N ALA A 261 -1.10 -24.33 9.03
CA ALA A 261 -0.75 -24.96 7.76
C ALA A 261 -1.75 -26.03 7.29
N ALA A 262 -3.04 -25.69 7.21
CA ALA A 262 -4.08 -26.62 6.76
C ALA A 262 -4.09 -26.85 5.24
N SER A 263 -3.68 -25.85 4.44
CA SER A 263 -3.60 -25.93 2.98
C SER A 263 -2.63 -24.90 2.41
N PHE A 264 -2.36 -25.00 1.10
CA PHE A 264 -1.64 -23.96 0.35
C PHE A 264 -2.31 -22.59 0.51
N ASP A 265 -3.65 -22.52 0.38
CA ASP A 265 -4.40 -21.28 0.53
C ASP A 265 -4.32 -20.71 1.93
N SER A 266 -4.39 -21.57 2.95
CA SER A 266 -4.32 -21.09 4.33
C SER A 266 -2.94 -20.49 4.59
N LEU A 267 -1.86 -21.11 4.13
CA LEU A 267 -0.51 -20.57 4.29
C LEU A 267 -0.36 -19.19 3.63
N VAL A 268 -0.84 -19.05 2.39
CA VAL A 268 -0.79 -17.76 1.68
C VAL A 268 -1.65 -16.70 2.36
N LEU A 269 -2.89 -17.03 2.73
CA LEU A 269 -3.80 -16.10 3.40
C LEU A 269 -3.24 -15.68 4.76
N ARG A 270 -2.70 -16.61 5.55
CA ARG A 270 -2.11 -16.31 6.86
C ARG A 270 -0.90 -15.39 6.76
N SER A 271 -0.05 -15.53 5.74
CA SER A 271 1.04 -14.57 5.50
C SER A 271 0.53 -13.14 5.28
N ILE A 272 -0.58 -12.97 4.56
CA ILE A 272 -1.21 -11.66 4.33
C ILE A 272 -1.89 -11.16 5.62
N GLU A 273 -2.58 -12.04 6.34
CA GLU A 273 -3.25 -11.71 7.60
C GLU A 273 -2.27 -11.27 8.69
N THR A 274 -1.02 -11.74 8.69
CA THR A 274 0.02 -11.24 9.61
C THR A 274 0.25 -9.74 9.43
N VAL A 275 0.26 -9.24 8.18
CA VAL A 275 0.36 -7.79 7.91
C VAL A 275 -0.90 -7.07 8.40
N LEU A 276 -2.08 -7.60 8.09
CA LEU A 276 -3.35 -7.00 8.53
C LEU A 276 -3.48 -6.97 10.06
N ALA A 277 -2.95 -7.98 10.75
CA ALA A 277 -2.94 -8.04 12.21
C ALA A 277 -2.13 -6.89 12.82
N THR A 278 -1.02 -6.48 12.19
CA THR A 278 -0.22 -5.32 12.62
C THR A 278 -1.05 -4.02 12.56
N TYR A 279 -1.81 -3.82 11.48
CA TYR A 279 -2.70 -2.66 11.35
C TYR A 279 -3.87 -2.71 12.33
N HIS A 280 -4.51 -3.87 12.47
CA HIS A 280 -5.60 -4.06 13.41
C HIS A 280 -5.15 -3.77 14.85
N ALA A 281 -3.99 -4.29 15.26
CA ALA A 281 -3.39 -4.05 16.57
C ALA A 281 -3.01 -2.58 16.82
N ALA A 282 -2.76 -1.80 15.77
CA ALA A 282 -2.49 -0.39 15.88
C ALA A 282 -3.76 0.46 16.03
N VAL A 283 -4.81 0.13 15.28
CA VAL A 283 -6.08 0.87 15.29
C VAL A 283 -6.92 0.58 16.54
N HIS A 284 -6.72 -0.58 17.17
CA HIS A 284 -7.52 -1.04 18.33
C HIS A 284 -6.72 -1.06 19.65
N ALA A 285 -5.59 -0.34 19.70
CA ALA A 285 -4.72 -0.25 20.87
C ALA A 285 -5.29 0.65 21.98
#